data_AF-A0A969Y454-F1
#
_entry.id   AF-A0A969Y454-F1
#
_cell.length_a   1.000
_cell.length_b   1.000
_cell.length_c   1.000
_cell.angle_alpha   90.00
_cell.angle_beta   90.00
_cell.angle_gamma   90.00
#
_symmetry.space_group_name_H-M   'P 1'
#
loop_
_entity.id
_entity.type
_entity.pdbx_description
1 polymer ?
#
loop_
_entity_poly.entity_id
_entity_poly.type
_entity_poly.pdbx_seq_one_letter_code
_entity_poly.pdbx_strand_id
1 'polypeptide(L)'
;MDTLIELENISQRYEVGDREVTVLDNINLTVKEGEFVGILGPSGSGKSTLLRIMAGLVKPTAGIVRYRGQPLTGVNPGIGFVFQTFALFPWLTVLENVELGLKQKGLDPAERRQRALAAIDVVGLDGFENAYPKELSGGMRQRVGFGRALAVEPDILLMDEPFSALDVLTAENLRRDFLELWLEKKLPTKAVILVTHGIEELVYMADRAVVLSGHPAHIVADVNINLPHWRDKEDPGFMTQVDALYRILTKKEPATVTAGPRIAPLDDKKFALVPAVRAGAMTGLIELLEDAGGRADLYRLADNLILDVEDFLPIVQAVELLGFAHVDAGDIELTATGNAFAQASVLERKDIFRKQVLKRVPAMQRIIHVIATKSNKQLPREFLLDILERQFGPKEATRQLETLIDWGRYAEVLGYDEYTHNLFLEEFSLDEAAR
;
A
#
# COMPACT_ATOMS: atom_id res chain seq x y z
N MET A 1 -18.40 -25.62 -7.66
CA MET A 1 -18.00 -24.81 -6.49
C MET A 1 -18.98 -23.67 -6.41
N ASP A 2 -19.63 -23.52 -5.27
CA ASP A 2 -20.66 -22.49 -5.08
C ASP A 2 -19.99 -21.12 -4.93
N THR A 3 -20.60 -20.09 -5.51
CA THR A 3 -20.12 -18.73 -5.33
C THR A 3 -20.48 -18.22 -3.94
N LEU A 4 -19.48 -17.76 -3.18
CA LEU A 4 -19.69 -17.23 -1.83
C LEU A 4 -19.94 -15.73 -1.85
N ILE A 5 -19.13 -14.97 -2.58
CA ILE A 5 -19.29 -13.52 -2.71
C ILE A 5 -19.02 -13.03 -4.14
N GLU A 6 -19.83 -12.08 -4.59
CA GLU A 6 -19.73 -11.44 -5.90
C GLU A 6 -19.79 -9.92 -5.73
N LEU A 7 -18.86 -9.22 -6.37
CA LEU A 7 -18.78 -7.78 -6.45
C LEU A 7 -19.06 -7.42 -7.91
N GLU A 8 -20.10 -6.64 -8.15
CA GLU A 8 -20.49 -6.19 -9.49
C GLU A 8 -20.41 -4.67 -9.56
N ASN A 9 -19.52 -4.18 -10.43
CA ASN A 9 -19.32 -2.76 -10.72
C ASN A 9 -19.16 -1.90 -9.45
N ILE A 10 -18.39 -2.39 -8.48
CA ILE A 10 -18.20 -1.71 -7.20
C ILE A 10 -17.33 -0.46 -7.41
N SER A 11 -17.89 0.69 -7.09
CA SER A 11 -17.14 1.95 -6.98
C SER A 11 -17.36 2.56 -5.60
N GLN A 12 -16.30 3.13 -5.04
CA GLN A 12 -16.33 3.81 -3.75
C GLN A 12 -15.73 5.21 -3.88
N ARG A 13 -16.51 6.20 -3.45
CA ARG A 13 -16.13 7.60 -3.42
C ARG A 13 -16.23 8.13 -1.99
N TYR A 14 -15.31 9.02 -1.61
CA TYR A 14 -15.33 9.72 -0.34
C TYR A 14 -15.37 11.22 -0.58
N GLU A 15 -16.19 11.92 0.20
CA GLU A 15 -16.19 13.38 0.25
C GLU A 15 -15.09 13.82 1.23
N VAL A 16 -14.13 14.58 0.73
CA VAL A 16 -13.06 15.21 1.52
C VAL A 16 -13.14 16.71 1.29
N GLY A 17 -13.83 17.41 2.18
CA GLY A 17 -14.18 18.82 1.99
C GLY A 17 -15.14 18.99 0.81
N ASP A 18 -14.82 19.89 -0.13
CA ASP A 18 -15.61 20.12 -1.35
C ASP A 18 -15.22 19.19 -2.52
N ARG A 19 -14.43 18.13 -2.28
CA ARG A 19 -13.92 17.25 -3.32
C ARG A 19 -14.39 15.81 -3.13
N GLU A 20 -14.81 15.19 -4.22
CA GLU A 20 -15.08 13.77 -4.29
C GLU A 20 -13.82 13.03 -4.75
N VAL A 21 -13.33 12.09 -3.93
CA VAL A 21 -12.18 11.24 -4.23
C VAL A 21 -12.68 9.82 -4.49
N THR A 22 -12.49 9.33 -5.71
CA THR A 22 -12.76 7.94 -6.07
C THR A 22 -11.60 7.06 -5.60
N VAL A 23 -11.88 6.15 -4.67
CA VAL A 23 -10.90 5.20 -4.13
C VAL A 23 -10.96 3.87 -4.88
N LEU A 24 -12.16 3.38 -5.16
CA LEU A 24 -12.39 2.16 -5.94
C LEU A 24 -13.22 2.53 -7.17
N ASP A 25 -12.85 1.99 -8.33
CA ASP A 25 -13.58 2.18 -9.56
C ASP A 25 -13.82 0.86 -10.31
N ASN A 26 -15.10 0.56 -10.56
CA ASN A 26 -15.56 -0.57 -11.37
C ASN A 26 -14.93 -1.94 -11.00
N ILE A 27 -14.84 -2.23 -9.70
CA ILE A 27 -14.31 -3.50 -9.21
C ILE A 27 -15.34 -4.62 -9.46
N ASN A 28 -14.90 -5.65 -10.19
CA ASN A 28 -15.67 -6.85 -10.47
C ASN A 28 -14.88 -8.07 -9.98
N LEU A 29 -15.37 -8.75 -8.95
CA LEU A 29 -14.65 -9.88 -8.34
C LEU A 29 -15.64 -10.94 -7.85
N THR A 30 -15.32 -12.19 -8.13
CA THR A 30 -16.08 -13.35 -7.65
C THR A 30 -15.16 -14.27 -6.89
N VAL A 31 -15.57 -14.68 -5.68
CA VAL A 31 -14.85 -15.66 -4.86
C VAL A 31 -15.73 -16.88 -4.59
N LYS A 32 -15.18 -18.06 -4.83
CA LYS A 32 -15.86 -19.35 -4.71
C LYS A 32 -15.39 -20.12 -3.50
N GLU A 33 -16.20 -21.08 -3.08
CA GLU A 33 -15.81 -22.05 -2.06
C GLU A 33 -14.56 -22.84 -2.48
N GLY A 34 -13.61 -22.96 -1.56
CA GLY A 34 -12.31 -23.60 -1.74
C GLY A 34 -11.20 -22.69 -2.22
N GLU A 35 -11.46 -21.40 -2.48
CA GLU A 35 -10.45 -20.46 -2.97
C GLU A 35 -9.67 -19.79 -1.83
N PHE A 36 -8.34 -19.77 -1.94
CA PHE A 36 -7.47 -18.82 -1.24
C PHE A 36 -7.09 -17.71 -2.22
N VAL A 37 -7.73 -16.54 -2.09
CA VAL A 37 -7.50 -15.38 -2.96
C VAL A 37 -6.61 -14.36 -2.27
N GLY A 38 -5.51 -13.99 -2.90
CA GLY A 38 -4.66 -12.88 -2.50
C GLY A 38 -5.02 -11.62 -3.28
N ILE A 39 -5.20 -10.49 -2.60
CA ILE A 39 -5.39 -9.17 -3.20
C ILE A 39 -4.12 -8.36 -2.97
N LEU A 40 -3.47 -8.00 -4.07
CA LEU A 40 -2.23 -7.24 -4.13
C LEU A 40 -2.50 -5.82 -4.61
N GLY A 41 -1.74 -4.85 -4.12
CA GLY A 41 -1.79 -3.49 -4.68
C GLY A 41 -0.94 -2.51 -3.86
N PRO A 42 -0.58 -1.35 -4.42
CA PRO A 42 0.20 -0.33 -3.71
C PRO A 42 -0.46 0.12 -2.40
N SER A 43 0.30 0.73 -1.50
CA SER A 43 -0.27 1.38 -0.31
C SER A 43 -1.30 2.44 -0.73
N GLY A 44 -2.44 2.51 -0.03
CA GLY A 44 -3.51 3.45 -0.36
C GLY A 44 -4.35 3.14 -1.61
N SER A 45 -4.17 1.99 -2.27
CA SER A 45 -5.02 1.51 -3.38
C SER A 45 -6.44 1.07 -2.95
N GLY A 46 -6.86 1.31 -1.71
CA GLY A 46 -8.22 0.96 -1.28
C GLY A 46 -8.47 -0.53 -0.98
N LYS A 47 -7.45 -1.38 -0.86
CA LYS A 47 -7.57 -2.80 -0.46
C LYS A 47 -8.41 -3.00 0.80
N SER A 48 -8.10 -2.29 1.88
CA SER A 48 -8.86 -2.38 3.13
C SER A 48 -10.29 -1.83 2.99
N THR A 49 -10.51 -0.85 2.10
CA THR A 49 -11.85 -0.37 1.76
C THR A 49 -12.67 -1.45 1.05
N LEU A 50 -12.04 -2.17 0.11
CA LEU A 50 -12.64 -3.29 -0.59
C LEU A 50 -13.05 -4.41 0.39
N LEU A 51 -12.18 -4.79 1.33
CA LEU A 51 -12.53 -5.77 2.37
C LEU A 51 -13.68 -5.30 3.26
N ARG A 52 -13.71 -4.02 3.65
CA ARG A 52 -14.83 -3.45 4.44
C ARG A 52 -16.15 -3.47 3.68
N ILE A 53 -16.12 -3.28 2.36
CA ILE A 53 -17.29 -3.40 1.49
C ILE A 53 -17.77 -4.86 1.44
N MET A 54 -16.87 -5.82 1.26
CA MET A 54 -17.21 -7.26 1.29
C MET A 54 -17.83 -7.67 2.62
N ALA A 55 -17.29 -7.18 3.73
CA ALA A 55 -17.79 -7.40 5.08
C ALA A 55 -19.13 -6.69 5.36
N GLY A 56 -19.59 -5.79 4.49
CA GLY A 56 -20.79 -4.99 4.71
C GLY A 56 -20.64 -3.90 5.79
N LEU A 57 -19.39 -3.56 6.13
CA LEU A 57 -19.06 -2.48 7.08
C LEU A 57 -19.11 -1.10 6.41
N VAL A 58 -18.86 -1.05 5.10
CA VAL A 58 -18.97 0.15 4.26
C VAL A 58 -19.90 -0.17 3.11
N LYS A 59 -20.92 0.67 2.88
CA LYS A 59 -21.78 0.55 1.71
C LYS A 59 -21.06 1.17 0.50
N PRO A 60 -20.95 0.46 -0.63
CA PRO A 60 -20.35 1.03 -1.83
C PRO A 60 -21.18 2.21 -2.36
N THR A 61 -20.53 3.22 -2.92
CA THR A 61 -21.20 4.37 -3.56
C THR A 61 -21.99 3.92 -4.80
N ALA A 62 -21.46 2.94 -5.55
CA ALA A 62 -22.13 2.31 -6.69
C ALA A 62 -21.76 0.82 -6.78
N GLY A 63 -22.59 0.06 -7.49
CA GLY A 63 -22.45 -1.39 -7.63
C GLY A 63 -23.20 -2.18 -6.56
N ILE A 64 -23.11 -3.52 -6.66
CA ILE A 64 -23.82 -4.45 -5.79
C ILE A 64 -22.85 -5.52 -5.30
N VAL A 65 -22.87 -5.77 -3.98
CA VAL A 65 -22.24 -6.94 -3.37
C VAL A 65 -23.32 -8.00 -3.19
N ARG A 66 -23.08 -9.23 -3.64
CA ARG A 66 -23.93 -10.39 -3.35
C ARG A 66 -23.17 -11.39 -2.51
N TYR A 67 -23.85 -11.93 -1.50
CA TYR A 67 -23.37 -13.04 -0.69
C TYR A 67 -24.31 -14.23 -0.89
N ARG A 68 -23.78 -15.37 -1.36
CA ARG A 68 -24.54 -16.57 -1.75
C ARG A 68 -25.71 -16.24 -2.69
N GLY A 69 -25.46 -15.40 -3.69
CA GLY A 69 -26.43 -14.96 -4.70
C GLY A 69 -27.47 -13.92 -4.22
N GLN A 70 -27.48 -13.56 -2.93
CA GLN A 70 -28.39 -12.55 -2.39
C GLN A 70 -27.69 -11.19 -2.23
N PRO A 71 -28.33 -10.07 -2.62
CA PRO A 71 -27.78 -8.74 -2.37
C PRO A 71 -27.48 -8.52 -0.89
N LEU A 72 -26.27 -8.08 -0.58
CA LEU A 72 -25.82 -7.83 0.78
C LEU A 72 -26.44 -6.52 1.29
N THR A 73 -27.20 -6.61 2.39
CA THR A 73 -27.78 -5.45 3.08
C THR A 73 -27.24 -5.40 4.52
N GLY A 74 -26.31 -4.48 4.79
CA GLY A 74 -25.65 -4.37 6.09
C GLY A 74 -24.49 -5.34 6.26
N VAL A 75 -24.14 -5.66 7.50
CA VAL A 75 -22.98 -6.51 7.84
C VAL A 75 -23.19 -7.93 7.34
N ASN A 76 -22.16 -8.50 6.70
CA ASN A 76 -22.20 -9.86 6.18
C ASN A 76 -22.06 -10.88 7.33
N PRO A 77 -23.08 -11.72 7.60
CA PRO A 77 -23.04 -12.68 8.70
C PRO A 77 -22.09 -13.86 8.44
N GLY A 78 -21.70 -14.09 7.18
CA GLY A 78 -20.80 -15.17 6.77
C GLY A 78 -19.33 -14.80 6.74
N ILE A 79 -18.94 -13.62 7.22
CA ILE A 79 -17.56 -13.14 7.15
C ILE A 79 -16.92 -13.07 8.54
N GLY A 80 -15.72 -13.64 8.64
CA GLY A 80 -14.79 -13.42 9.74
C GLY A 80 -13.72 -12.42 9.30
N PHE A 81 -13.29 -11.52 10.19
CA PHE A 81 -12.35 -10.46 9.84
C PHE A 81 -11.13 -10.49 10.77
N VAL A 82 -9.95 -10.53 10.17
CA VAL A 82 -8.65 -10.38 10.84
C VAL A 82 -8.06 -9.05 10.41
N PHE A 83 -7.76 -8.20 11.39
CA PHE A 83 -7.26 -6.85 11.16
C PHE A 83 -5.73 -6.80 11.17
N GLN A 84 -5.17 -5.77 10.52
CA GLN A 84 -3.74 -5.47 10.50
C GLN A 84 -3.17 -5.21 11.90
N THR A 85 -3.91 -4.44 12.71
CA THR A 85 -3.64 -4.38 14.15
C THR A 85 -4.31 -5.58 14.83
N PHE A 86 -3.69 -6.16 15.87
CA PHE A 86 -4.27 -7.28 16.61
C PHE A 86 -5.73 -7.03 17.03
N ALA A 87 -6.09 -5.76 17.26
CA ALA A 87 -7.44 -5.30 17.59
C ALA A 87 -8.07 -6.09 18.75
N LEU A 88 -7.23 -6.56 19.69
CA LEU A 88 -7.67 -7.28 20.89
C LEU A 88 -8.04 -6.29 21.98
N PHE A 89 -9.01 -6.66 22.81
CA PHE A 89 -9.38 -5.91 23.99
C PHE A 89 -8.38 -6.22 25.11
N PRO A 90 -7.56 -5.25 25.56
CA PRO A 90 -6.43 -5.52 26.44
C PRO A 90 -6.84 -5.88 27.88
N TRP A 91 -8.09 -5.61 28.25
CA TRP A 91 -8.68 -5.96 29.55
C TRP A 91 -9.50 -7.25 29.53
N LEU A 92 -9.60 -7.93 28.37
CA LEU A 92 -10.24 -9.23 28.26
C LEU A 92 -9.17 -10.32 28.14
N THR A 93 -9.44 -11.51 28.66
CA THR A 93 -8.57 -12.68 28.46
C THR A 93 -8.62 -13.17 27.01
N VAL A 94 -7.75 -14.12 26.64
CA VAL A 94 -7.80 -14.80 25.34
C VAL A 94 -9.18 -15.38 25.08
N LEU A 95 -9.71 -16.15 26.04
CA LEU A 95 -11.05 -16.75 25.93
C LEU A 95 -12.13 -15.70 25.72
N GLU A 96 -12.12 -14.62 26.50
CA GLU A 96 -13.12 -13.55 26.39
C GLU A 96 -13.03 -12.77 25.08
N ASN A 97 -11.82 -12.58 24.54
CA ASN A 97 -11.60 -11.96 23.23
C ASN A 97 -12.20 -12.83 22.12
N VAL A 98 -12.00 -14.15 22.18
CA VAL A 98 -12.53 -15.10 21.20
C VAL A 98 -14.05 -15.24 21.32
N GLU A 99 -14.58 -15.32 22.53
CA GLU A 99 -16.03 -15.40 22.79
C GLU A 99 -16.81 -14.17 22.29
N LEU A 100 -16.16 -13.01 22.16
CA LEU A 100 -16.84 -11.76 21.80
C LEU A 100 -17.60 -11.85 20.47
N GLY A 101 -17.01 -12.51 19.47
CA GLY A 101 -17.65 -12.70 18.16
C GLY A 101 -18.94 -13.53 18.22
N LEU A 102 -19.05 -14.41 19.23
CA LEU A 102 -20.18 -15.31 19.42
C LEU A 102 -21.35 -14.66 20.18
N LYS A 103 -21.11 -13.57 20.93
CA LYS A 103 -22.17 -12.91 21.73
C LYS A 103 -23.31 -12.39 20.87
N GLN A 104 -23.03 -11.94 19.66
CA GLN A 104 -24.03 -11.41 18.72
C GLN A 104 -24.88 -12.50 18.05
N LYS A 105 -24.47 -13.78 18.14
CA LYS A 105 -25.22 -14.91 17.59
C LYS A 105 -26.34 -15.43 18.50
N GLY A 106 -26.54 -14.82 19.68
CA GLY A 106 -27.59 -15.23 20.62
C GLY A 106 -27.40 -16.62 21.25
N LEU A 107 -26.18 -17.17 21.17
CA LEU A 107 -25.84 -18.48 21.72
C LEU A 107 -25.78 -18.45 23.25
N ASP A 108 -26.14 -19.59 23.87
CA ASP A 108 -26.04 -19.80 25.32
C ASP A 108 -24.57 -19.66 25.79
N PRO A 109 -24.30 -19.10 26.99
CA PRO A 109 -22.94 -18.91 27.48
C PRO A 109 -22.09 -20.18 27.49
N ALA A 110 -22.66 -21.36 27.77
CA ALA A 110 -21.91 -22.61 27.77
C ALA A 110 -21.45 -23.00 26.35
N GLU A 111 -22.35 -22.85 25.37
CA GLU A 111 -22.03 -23.14 23.96
C GLU A 111 -21.00 -22.16 23.40
N ARG A 112 -21.11 -20.86 23.75
CA ARG A 112 -20.11 -19.86 23.34
C ARG A 112 -18.72 -20.21 23.85
N ARG A 113 -18.62 -20.58 25.13
CA ARG A 113 -17.37 -20.97 25.75
C ARG A 113 -16.77 -22.20 25.06
N GLN A 114 -17.59 -23.21 24.78
CA GLN A 114 -17.14 -24.41 24.08
C GLN A 114 -16.60 -24.11 22.69
N ARG A 115 -17.30 -23.30 21.88
CA ARG A 115 -16.82 -22.90 20.55
C ARG A 115 -15.56 -22.06 20.61
N ALA A 116 -15.46 -21.15 21.58
CA ALA A 116 -14.27 -20.34 21.78
C ALA A 116 -13.04 -21.18 22.16
N LEU A 117 -13.20 -22.16 23.05
CA LEU A 117 -12.14 -23.11 23.41
C LEU A 117 -11.70 -23.94 22.20
N ALA A 118 -12.65 -24.45 21.40
CA ALA A 118 -12.31 -25.18 20.18
C ALA A 118 -11.54 -24.32 19.18
N ALA A 119 -11.90 -23.03 19.03
CA ALA A 119 -11.16 -22.11 18.17
C ALA A 119 -9.76 -21.78 18.70
N ILE A 120 -9.56 -21.74 20.03
CA ILE A 120 -8.27 -21.54 20.69
C ILE A 120 -7.33 -22.73 20.44
N ASP A 121 -7.86 -23.95 20.53
CA ASP A 121 -7.16 -25.20 20.23
C ASP A 121 -6.71 -25.25 18.76
N VAL A 122 -7.62 -24.93 17.83
CA VAL A 122 -7.29 -24.88 16.38
C VAL A 122 -6.13 -23.93 16.07
N VAL A 123 -6.02 -22.80 16.78
CA VAL A 123 -4.92 -21.84 16.56
C VAL A 123 -3.67 -22.14 17.40
N GLY A 124 -3.68 -23.21 18.18
CA GLY A 124 -2.55 -23.69 19.00
C GLY A 124 -2.26 -22.81 20.22
N LEU A 125 -3.30 -22.36 20.91
CA LEU A 125 -3.20 -21.52 22.10
C LEU A 125 -3.74 -22.20 23.38
N ASP A 126 -3.81 -23.53 23.40
CA ASP A 126 -4.20 -24.29 24.59
C ASP A 126 -3.31 -23.96 25.79
N GLY A 127 -3.94 -23.78 26.95
CA GLY A 127 -3.29 -23.35 28.19
C GLY A 127 -3.10 -21.84 28.33
N PHE A 128 -3.44 -21.04 27.32
CA PHE A 128 -3.39 -19.56 27.37
C PHE A 128 -4.77 -18.91 27.47
N GLU A 129 -5.83 -19.68 27.71
CA GLU A 129 -7.23 -19.21 27.70
C GLU A 129 -7.47 -18.04 28.66
N ASN A 130 -6.78 -18.07 29.80
CA ASN A 130 -6.91 -17.08 30.88
C ASN A 130 -5.86 -15.97 30.80
N ALA A 131 -4.92 -16.02 29.85
CA ALA A 131 -3.91 -14.99 29.68
C ALA A 131 -4.53 -13.70 29.11
N TYR A 132 -3.96 -12.56 29.47
CA TYR A 132 -4.30 -11.25 28.89
C TYR A 132 -3.38 -10.95 27.70
N PRO A 133 -3.81 -10.12 26.72
CA PRO A 133 -3.00 -9.79 25.53
C PRO A 133 -1.59 -9.26 25.81
N LYS A 134 -1.39 -8.59 26.94
CA LYS A 134 -0.08 -8.08 27.39
C LYS A 134 0.91 -9.18 27.80
N GLU A 135 0.43 -10.39 28.09
CA GLU A 135 1.22 -11.55 28.51
C GLU A 135 1.62 -12.43 27.31
N LEU A 136 1.17 -12.07 26.10
CA LEU A 136 1.35 -12.83 24.87
C LEU A 136 2.43 -12.20 23.99
N SER A 137 3.13 -13.02 23.20
CA SER A 137 3.99 -12.53 22.11
C SER A 137 3.17 -11.93 20.96
N GLY A 138 3.81 -11.26 20.00
CA GLY A 138 3.13 -10.72 18.81
C GLY A 138 2.40 -11.81 18.02
N GLY A 139 3.07 -12.92 17.71
CA GLY A 139 2.47 -14.04 16.99
C GLY A 139 1.31 -14.68 17.77
N MET A 140 1.42 -14.78 19.10
CA MET A 140 0.32 -15.28 19.93
C MET A 140 -0.89 -14.34 19.90
N ARG A 141 -0.69 -13.02 19.98
CA ARG A 141 -1.80 -12.05 19.82
C ARG A 141 -2.47 -12.18 18.45
N GLN A 142 -1.69 -12.41 17.40
CA GLN A 142 -2.26 -12.64 16.07
C GLN A 142 -3.09 -13.93 16.01
N ARG A 143 -2.61 -15.01 16.63
CA ARG A 143 -3.38 -16.27 16.78
C ARG A 143 -4.70 -16.05 17.53
N VAL A 144 -4.74 -15.22 18.57
CA VAL A 144 -6.01 -14.84 19.22
C VAL A 144 -6.95 -14.13 18.23
N GLY A 145 -6.40 -13.26 17.38
CA GLY A 145 -7.13 -12.62 16.29
C GLY A 145 -7.75 -13.62 15.32
N PHE A 146 -6.99 -14.64 14.90
CA PHE A 146 -7.48 -15.76 14.10
C PHE A 146 -8.57 -16.55 14.83
N GLY A 147 -8.32 -16.93 16.08
CA GLY A 147 -9.28 -17.69 16.90
C GLY A 147 -10.62 -16.95 17.02
N ARG A 148 -10.59 -15.64 17.26
CA ARG A 148 -11.80 -14.80 17.30
C ARG A 148 -12.57 -14.79 15.97
N ALA A 149 -11.86 -14.70 14.85
CA ALA A 149 -12.48 -14.69 13.52
C ALA A 149 -13.03 -16.07 13.12
N LEU A 150 -12.36 -17.15 13.54
CA LEU A 150 -12.72 -18.54 13.23
C LEU A 150 -13.79 -19.10 14.16
N ALA A 151 -13.90 -18.60 15.39
CA ALA A 151 -14.88 -19.07 16.37
C ALA A 151 -16.33 -18.94 15.87
N VAL A 152 -16.60 -17.94 15.02
CA VAL A 152 -17.92 -17.74 14.41
C VAL A 152 -18.18 -18.65 13.20
N GLU A 153 -17.23 -19.54 12.82
CA GLU A 153 -17.32 -20.44 11.68
C GLU A 153 -17.74 -19.70 10.40
N PRO A 154 -16.93 -18.71 9.94
CA PRO A 154 -17.29 -17.89 8.80
C PRO A 154 -17.26 -18.70 7.50
N ASP A 155 -18.03 -18.30 6.49
CA ASP A 155 -17.83 -18.83 5.14
C ASP A 155 -16.56 -18.27 4.50
N ILE A 156 -16.27 -16.99 4.74
CA ILE A 156 -15.10 -16.33 4.17
C ILE A 156 -14.32 -15.67 5.30
N LEU A 157 -13.04 -15.99 5.39
CA LEU A 157 -12.10 -15.32 6.28
C LEU A 157 -11.38 -14.19 5.51
N LEU A 158 -11.66 -12.95 5.88
CA LEU A 158 -10.94 -11.78 5.36
C LEU A 158 -9.75 -11.48 6.27
N MET A 159 -8.58 -11.29 5.67
CA MET A 159 -7.36 -10.93 6.39
C MET A 159 -6.76 -9.67 5.78
N ASP A 160 -6.69 -8.59 6.55
CA ASP A 160 -6.11 -7.30 6.15
C ASP A 160 -4.70 -7.20 6.72
N GLU A 161 -3.67 -7.52 5.91
CA GLU A 161 -2.25 -7.54 6.31
C GLU A 161 -1.98 -8.20 7.68
N PRO A 162 -2.44 -9.46 7.88
CA PRO A 162 -2.39 -10.12 9.19
C PRO A 162 -0.97 -10.42 9.70
N PHE A 163 0.06 -10.29 8.86
CA PHE A 163 1.44 -10.67 9.21
C PHE A 163 2.40 -9.48 9.26
N SER A 164 1.99 -8.27 8.85
CA SER A 164 2.90 -7.12 8.68
C SER A 164 3.42 -6.53 10.00
N ALA A 165 2.72 -6.73 11.11
CA ALA A 165 3.12 -6.24 12.43
C ALA A 165 4.06 -7.19 13.21
N LEU A 166 4.53 -8.28 12.58
CA LEU A 166 5.33 -9.33 13.20
C LEU A 166 6.78 -9.27 12.69
N ASP A 167 7.73 -9.73 13.51
CA ASP A 167 9.10 -9.97 13.02
C ASP A 167 9.11 -11.09 11.97
N VAL A 168 10.12 -11.07 11.09
CA VAL A 168 10.21 -11.93 9.90
C VAL A 168 10.03 -13.42 10.22
N LEU A 169 10.73 -13.92 11.26
CA LEU A 169 10.68 -15.34 11.63
C LEU A 169 9.33 -15.72 12.23
N THR A 170 8.75 -14.86 13.07
CA THR A 170 7.41 -15.09 13.62
C THR A 170 6.35 -15.07 12.51
N ALA A 171 6.43 -14.13 11.56
CA ALA A 171 5.52 -14.04 10.43
C ALA A 171 5.61 -15.28 9.53
N GLU A 172 6.82 -15.76 9.22
CA GLU A 172 7.03 -16.96 8.41
C GLU A 172 6.46 -18.22 9.05
N ASN A 173 6.74 -18.45 10.34
CA ASN A 173 6.17 -19.59 11.07
C ASN A 173 4.65 -19.50 11.12
N LEU A 174 4.09 -18.32 11.41
CA LEU A 174 2.64 -18.16 11.51
C LEU A 174 1.92 -18.37 10.17
N ARG A 175 2.52 -17.93 9.05
CA ARG A 175 2.00 -18.20 7.71
C ARG A 175 2.01 -19.68 7.38
N ARG A 176 3.13 -20.36 7.66
CA ARG A 176 3.25 -21.80 7.45
C ARG A 176 2.16 -22.55 8.22
N ASP A 177 2.05 -22.28 9.52
CA ASP A 177 1.08 -22.96 10.37
C ASP A 177 -0.38 -22.67 9.93
N PHE A 178 -0.69 -21.43 9.54
CA PHE A 178 -2.01 -21.09 9.00
C PHE A 178 -2.31 -21.84 7.69
N LEU A 179 -1.32 -21.89 6.78
CA LEU A 179 -1.44 -22.58 5.50
C LEU A 179 -1.62 -24.10 5.70
N GLU A 180 -0.93 -24.69 6.68
CA GLU A 180 -1.11 -26.11 7.06
C GLU A 180 -2.57 -26.38 7.46
N LEU A 181 -3.11 -25.58 8.38
CA LEU A 181 -4.50 -25.72 8.84
C LEU A 181 -5.51 -25.54 7.70
N TRP A 182 -5.24 -24.63 6.76
CA TRP A 182 -6.06 -24.42 5.56
C TRP A 182 -6.04 -25.65 4.64
N LEU A 183 -4.85 -26.14 4.28
CA LEU A 183 -4.66 -27.26 3.35
C LEU A 183 -5.22 -28.57 3.92
N GLU A 184 -5.09 -28.78 5.23
CA GLU A 184 -5.65 -29.92 5.94
C GLU A 184 -7.16 -29.80 6.21
N LYS A 185 -7.79 -28.69 5.81
CA LYS A 185 -9.22 -28.39 6.03
C LYS A 185 -9.62 -28.41 7.51
N LYS A 186 -8.69 -28.02 8.39
CA LYS A 186 -8.91 -27.88 9.83
C LYS A 186 -9.48 -26.52 10.20
N LEU A 187 -9.31 -25.51 9.35
CA LEU A 187 -9.95 -24.21 9.55
C LEU A 187 -11.46 -24.29 9.25
N PRO A 188 -12.33 -23.83 10.17
CA PRO A 188 -13.77 -23.78 9.95
C PRO A 188 -14.16 -22.58 9.04
N THR A 189 -13.60 -22.54 7.83
CA THR A 189 -13.89 -21.53 6.80
C THR A 189 -13.91 -22.16 5.41
N LYS A 190 -14.68 -21.58 4.48
CA LYS A 190 -14.84 -22.10 3.12
C LYS A 190 -13.96 -21.41 2.09
N ALA A 191 -13.57 -20.18 2.34
CA ALA A 191 -12.66 -19.41 1.50
C ALA A 191 -11.83 -18.46 2.37
N VAL A 192 -10.69 -18.02 1.81
CA VAL A 192 -9.80 -17.05 2.43
C VAL A 192 -9.53 -15.93 1.44
N ILE A 193 -9.63 -14.69 1.90
CA ILE A 193 -9.20 -13.50 1.15
C ILE A 193 -8.12 -12.80 1.97
N LEU A 194 -6.89 -12.80 1.46
CA LEU A 194 -5.75 -12.12 2.07
C LEU A 194 -5.46 -10.84 1.29
N VAL A 195 -5.50 -9.69 1.96
CA VAL A 195 -4.91 -8.45 1.45
C VAL A 195 -3.49 -8.35 1.96
N THR A 196 -2.56 -8.11 1.05
CA THR A 196 -1.16 -7.89 1.36
C THR A 196 -0.50 -6.94 0.37
N HIS A 197 0.62 -6.34 0.78
CA HIS A 197 1.57 -5.67 -0.11
C HIS A 197 2.79 -6.55 -0.45
N GLY A 198 2.96 -7.69 0.23
CA GLY A 198 4.04 -8.65 -0.01
C GLY A 198 3.72 -9.59 -1.17
N ILE A 199 4.46 -9.47 -2.28
CA ILE A 199 4.26 -10.33 -3.46
C ILE A 199 4.61 -11.78 -3.13
N GLU A 200 5.77 -12.02 -2.51
CA GLU A 200 6.19 -13.35 -2.10
C GLU A 200 5.21 -14.00 -1.12
N GLU A 201 4.67 -13.23 -0.19
CA GLU A 201 3.66 -13.72 0.75
C GLU A 201 2.42 -14.21 0.00
N LEU A 202 1.95 -13.42 -0.96
CA LEU A 202 0.81 -13.78 -1.79
C LEU A 202 1.11 -15.02 -2.64
N VAL A 203 2.26 -15.06 -3.30
CA VAL A 203 2.70 -16.20 -4.12
C VAL A 203 3.04 -17.41 -3.25
N TYR A 204 3.26 -17.26 -1.95
CA TYR A 204 3.44 -18.38 -1.04
C TYR A 204 2.09 -18.97 -0.61
N MET A 205 1.11 -18.13 -0.28
CA MET A 205 -0.12 -18.58 0.39
C MET A 205 -1.32 -18.79 -0.54
N ALA A 206 -1.50 -17.95 -1.55
CA ALA A 206 -2.73 -17.89 -2.33
C ALA A 206 -2.73 -18.84 -3.53
N ASP A 207 -3.91 -19.25 -3.98
CA ASP A 207 -4.09 -20.00 -5.22
C ASP A 207 -4.44 -19.08 -6.40
N ARG A 208 -4.86 -17.85 -6.10
CA ARG A 208 -5.26 -16.82 -7.08
C ARG A 208 -4.84 -15.43 -6.59
N ALA A 209 -4.23 -14.66 -7.48
CA ALA A 209 -3.76 -13.30 -7.26
C ALA A 209 -4.64 -12.30 -8.00
N VAL A 210 -5.28 -11.39 -7.27
CA VAL A 210 -6.00 -10.24 -7.82
C VAL A 210 -5.15 -8.99 -7.57
N VAL A 211 -4.71 -8.34 -8.64
CA VAL A 211 -3.86 -7.16 -8.55
C VAL A 211 -4.71 -5.91 -8.77
N LEU A 212 -4.65 -4.97 -7.83
CA LEU A 212 -5.27 -3.66 -7.91
C LEU A 212 -4.27 -2.62 -8.41
N SER A 213 -4.76 -1.66 -9.20
CA SER A 213 -4.03 -0.47 -9.62
C SER A 213 -3.79 0.48 -8.44
N GLY A 214 -3.19 1.64 -8.72
CA GLY A 214 -3.01 2.73 -7.77
C GLY A 214 -4.33 3.44 -7.41
N HIS A 215 -4.41 4.73 -7.71
CA HIS A 215 -5.56 5.56 -7.34
C HIS A 215 -6.13 6.26 -8.58
N PRO A 216 -7.42 6.10 -8.93
CA PRO A 216 -8.40 5.18 -8.31
C PRO A 216 -8.04 3.71 -8.56
N ALA A 217 -8.43 2.81 -7.66
CA ALA A 217 -8.11 1.40 -7.80
C ALA A 217 -9.16 0.64 -8.62
N HIS A 218 -8.67 -0.11 -9.59
CA HIS A 218 -9.39 -1.08 -10.39
C HIS A 218 -8.55 -2.37 -10.51
N ILE A 219 -9.15 -3.48 -10.93
CA ILE A 219 -8.41 -4.74 -11.09
C ILE A 219 -7.60 -4.69 -12.39
N VAL A 220 -6.27 -4.77 -12.27
CA VAL A 220 -5.34 -4.79 -13.43
C VAL A 220 -5.04 -6.20 -13.90
N ALA A 221 -5.09 -7.17 -12.98
CA ALA A 221 -4.87 -8.57 -13.30
C ALA A 221 -5.58 -9.50 -12.32
N ASP A 222 -5.93 -10.68 -12.82
CA ASP A 222 -6.52 -11.77 -12.07
C ASP A 222 -5.86 -13.06 -12.55
N VAL A 223 -4.95 -13.61 -11.75
CA VAL A 223 -3.96 -14.61 -12.16
C VAL A 223 -4.04 -15.81 -11.24
N ASN A 224 -4.10 -17.02 -11.80
CA ASN A 224 -3.99 -18.25 -11.02
C ASN A 224 -2.52 -18.56 -10.69
N ILE A 225 -2.24 -18.91 -9.43
CA ILE A 225 -0.91 -19.30 -8.98
C ILE A 225 -0.81 -20.83 -9.09
N ASN A 226 -0.45 -21.29 -10.28
CA ASN A 226 -0.38 -22.71 -10.63
C ASN A 226 0.90 -23.40 -10.09
N LEU A 227 1.21 -23.18 -8.81
CA LEU A 227 2.33 -23.81 -8.10
C LEU A 227 1.78 -24.67 -6.96
N PRO A 228 2.20 -25.94 -6.84
CA PRO A 228 1.75 -26.79 -5.75
C PRO A 228 2.26 -26.27 -4.40
N HIS A 229 1.43 -26.38 -3.37
CA HIS A 229 1.88 -26.26 -1.98
C HIS A 229 2.67 -27.50 -1.59
N TRP A 230 3.77 -27.45 -0.84
CA TRP A 230 4.47 -26.32 -0.21
C TRP A 230 5.49 -25.70 -1.17
N ARG A 231 5.47 -24.36 -1.30
CA ARG A 231 6.30 -23.63 -2.28
C ARG A 231 7.66 -23.29 -1.69
N ASP A 232 8.73 -23.68 -2.40
CA ASP A 232 10.09 -23.25 -2.10
C ASP A 232 10.33 -21.87 -2.74
N LYS A 233 10.82 -20.91 -1.94
CA LYS A 233 11.09 -19.55 -2.40
C LYS A 233 12.27 -19.49 -3.36
N GLU A 234 13.19 -20.45 -3.27
CA GLU A 234 14.34 -20.55 -4.16
C GLU A 234 14.00 -21.26 -5.49
N ASP A 235 12.79 -21.83 -5.61
CA ASP A 235 12.37 -22.50 -6.85
C ASP A 235 12.24 -21.48 -8.01
N PRO A 236 12.83 -21.75 -9.19
CA PRO A 236 12.72 -20.86 -10.33
C PRO A 236 11.27 -20.58 -10.76
N GLY A 237 10.36 -21.53 -10.58
CA GLY A 237 8.94 -21.37 -10.88
C GLY A 237 8.26 -20.40 -9.92
N PHE A 238 8.63 -20.42 -8.64
CA PHE A 238 8.20 -19.43 -7.64
C PHE A 238 8.65 -18.02 -8.03
N MET A 239 9.95 -17.84 -8.29
CA MET A 239 10.52 -16.54 -8.66
C MET A 239 9.91 -16.01 -9.97
N THR A 240 9.65 -16.87 -10.94
CA THR A 240 8.98 -16.48 -12.19
C THR A 240 7.57 -15.91 -11.94
N GLN A 241 6.82 -16.44 -10.97
CA GLN A 241 5.49 -15.91 -10.60
C GLN A 241 5.60 -14.58 -9.84
N VAL A 242 6.56 -14.47 -8.92
CA VAL A 242 6.85 -13.21 -8.22
C VAL A 242 7.21 -12.11 -9.21
N ASP A 243 8.14 -12.38 -10.12
CA ASP A 243 8.56 -11.46 -11.18
C ASP A 243 7.37 -11.04 -12.06
N ALA A 244 6.51 -11.99 -12.44
CA ALA A 244 5.32 -11.70 -13.25
C ALA A 244 4.36 -10.74 -12.55
N LEU A 245 4.06 -10.95 -11.26
CA LEU A 245 3.20 -10.07 -10.47
C LEU A 245 3.86 -8.71 -10.21
N TYR A 246 5.17 -8.69 -9.96
CA TYR A 246 5.93 -7.45 -9.80
C TYR A 246 5.86 -6.59 -11.07
N ARG A 247 6.01 -7.21 -12.24
CA ARG A 247 5.85 -6.54 -13.55
C ARG A 247 4.45 -5.98 -13.76
N ILE A 248 3.42 -6.70 -13.33
CA ILE A 248 2.04 -6.21 -13.44
C ILE A 248 1.83 -4.97 -12.56
N LEU A 249 2.34 -4.97 -11.33
CA LEU A 249 2.25 -3.83 -10.42
C LEU A 249 3.03 -2.59 -10.90
N THR A 250 4.19 -2.81 -11.53
CA THR A 250 5.09 -1.73 -11.95
C THR A 250 4.85 -1.25 -13.37
N LYS A 251 4.19 -2.05 -14.21
CA LYS A 251 3.72 -1.58 -15.51
C LYS A 251 2.76 -0.42 -15.30
N LYS A 252 3.15 0.75 -15.79
CA LYS A 252 2.20 1.82 -16.09
C LYS A 252 1.11 1.20 -16.96
N GLU A 253 -0.10 1.17 -16.45
CA GLU A 253 -1.21 1.28 -17.38
C GLU A 253 -1.01 2.60 -18.13
N PRO A 254 -1.09 2.59 -19.47
CA PRO A 254 -1.33 3.84 -20.16
C PRO A 254 -2.57 4.40 -19.50
N ALA A 255 -2.44 5.52 -18.80
CA ALA A 255 -3.58 6.30 -18.40
C ALA A 255 -4.52 6.30 -19.61
N THR A 256 -5.74 5.79 -19.46
CA THR A 256 -6.77 5.92 -20.47
C THR A 256 -6.98 7.42 -20.64
N VAL A 257 -6.16 8.00 -21.51
CA VAL A 257 -6.32 9.31 -22.08
C VAL A 257 -7.56 9.13 -22.94
N THR A 258 -8.72 9.39 -22.36
CA THR A 258 -9.89 9.79 -23.13
C THR A 258 -9.41 10.87 -24.09
N ALA A 259 -9.36 10.51 -25.36
CA ALA A 259 -8.96 11.37 -26.44
C ALA A 259 -9.86 12.61 -26.46
N GLY A 260 -9.33 13.71 -25.93
CA GLY A 260 -9.77 15.08 -26.15
C GLY A 260 -8.64 15.83 -26.88
N PRO A 261 -8.94 16.77 -27.78
CA PRO A 261 -8.02 17.22 -28.81
C PRO A 261 -6.82 17.97 -28.24
N ARG A 262 -5.69 17.73 -28.92
CA ARG A 262 -4.48 18.55 -29.09
C ARG A 262 -4.46 19.89 -28.33
N ILE A 263 -3.38 20.05 -27.55
CA ILE A 263 -2.72 21.29 -27.10
C ILE A 263 -3.71 22.38 -26.68
N ALA A 264 -3.98 22.43 -25.38
CA ALA A 264 -4.63 23.55 -24.70
C ALA A 264 -3.77 23.98 -23.50
N PRO A 265 -3.80 25.28 -23.13
CA PRO A 265 -2.76 25.98 -22.37
C PRO A 265 -2.75 25.60 -20.89
N LEU A 266 -1.63 25.92 -20.22
CA LEU A 266 -1.44 25.89 -18.76
C LEU A 266 -2.69 26.40 -18.03
N ASP A 267 -3.48 25.49 -17.46
CA ASP A 267 -4.52 25.81 -16.48
C ASP A 267 -4.03 25.34 -15.09
N ASP A 268 -3.43 26.29 -14.38
CA ASP A 268 -2.23 26.07 -13.56
C ASP A 268 -2.49 26.32 -12.06
N LYS A 269 -3.43 25.57 -11.43
CA LYS A 269 -3.83 25.81 -10.02
C LYS A 269 -3.76 24.63 -9.04
N LYS A 270 -3.40 23.41 -9.45
CA LYS A 270 -3.31 22.23 -8.55
C LYS A 270 -1.86 21.73 -8.43
N PHE A 271 -1.39 21.45 -7.22
CA PHE A 271 -0.10 20.79 -6.99
C PHE A 271 -0.20 19.32 -7.43
N ALA A 272 0.79 18.79 -8.15
CA ALA A 272 0.88 17.35 -8.37
C ALA A 272 1.52 16.69 -7.14
N LEU A 273 1.14 15.44 -6.83
CA LEU A 273 1.79 14.69 -5.76
C LEU A 273 3.25 14.39 -6.15
N VAL A 274 4.15 14.62 -5.20
CA VAL A 274 5.57 14.27 -5.29
C VAL A 274 5.82 13.06 -4.39
N PRO A 275 6.57 12.04 -4.82
CA PRO A 275 6.86 10.88 -3.97
C PRO A 275 7.63 11.33 -2.72
N ALA A 276 7.18 10.89 -1.55
CA ALA A 276 7.70 11.32 -0.26
C ALA A 276 9.07 10.69 0.07
N VAL A 277 10.11 11.12 -0.64
CA VAL A 277 11.48 10.61 -0.50
C VAL A 277 12.49 11.72 -0.41
N ARG A 278 13.56 11.47 0.34
CA ARG A 278 14.68 12.42 0.43
C ARG A 278 15.61 12.32 -0.77
N ALA A 279 16.25 13.43 -1.12
CA ALA A 279 17.20 13.48 -2.23
C ALA A 279 18.39 12.50 -2.08
N GLY A 280 18.81 12.23 -0.85
CA GLY A 280 19.85 11.24 -0.55
C GLY A 280 19.46 9.81 -0.96
N ALA A 281 18.21 9.41 -0.77
CA ALA A 281 17.73 8.08 -1.14
C ALA A 281 17.74 7.88 -2.66
N MET A 282 17.33 8.92 -3.41
CA MET A 282 17.42 8.93 -4.88
C MET A 282 18.87 8.84 -5.36
N THR A 283 19.77 9.59 -4.71
CA THR A 283 21.21 9.56 -5.03
C THR A 283 21.77 8.15 -4.86
N GLY A 284 21.49 7.51 -3.72
CA GLY A 284 21.94 6.14 -3.46
C GLY A 284 21.41 5.13 -4.47
N LEU A 285 20.12 5.22 -4.84
CA LEU A 285 19.57 4.34 -5.87
C LEU A 285 20.25 4.54 -7.24
N ILE A 286 20.53 5.79 -7.64
CA ILE A 286 21.20 6.09 -8.92
C ILE A 286 22.64 5.55 -8.92
N GLU A 287 23.37 5.66 -7.81
CA GLU A 287 24.72 5.09 -7.67
C GLU A 287 24.70 3.57 -7.75
N LEU A 288 23.79 2.91 -7.03
CA LEU A 288 23.64 1.45 -7.07
C LEU A 288 23.31 0.92 -8.47
N LEU A 289 22.50 1.67 -9.22
CA LEU A 289 22.20 1.33 -10.61
C LEU A 289 23.42 1.47 -11.51
N GLU A 290 24.27 2.47 -11.27
CA GLU A 290 25.51 2.66 -12.03
C GLU A 290 26.53 1.55 -11.74
N ASP A 291 26.70 1.18 -10.46
CA ASP A 291 27.51 0.04 -10.03
C ASP A 291 27.03 -1.29 -10.66
N ALA A 292 25.72 -1.41 -10.90
CA ALA A 292 25.09 -2.55 -11.57
C ALA A 292 25.18 -2.50 -13.11
N GLY A 293 25.87 -1.51 -13.70
CA GLY A 293 26.01 -1.37 -15.16
C GLY A 293 24.89 -0.58 -15.84
N GLY A 294 24.14 0.20 -15.07
CA GLY A 294 23.10 1.12 -15.56
C GLY A 294 21.70 0.51 -15.71
N ARG A 295 21.53 -0.79 -15.47
CA ARG A 295 20.24 -1.48 -15.55
C ARG A 295 20.13 -2.57 -14.49
N ALA A 296 19.01 -2.65 -13.80
CA ALA A 296 18.75 -3.70 -12.84
C ALA A 296 17.27 -4.13 -12.85
N ASP A 297 17.04 -5.39 -12.45
CA ASP A 297 15.71 -5.86 -12.08
C ASP A 297 15.33 -5.20 -10.75
N LEU A 298 14.15 -4.57 -10.70
CA LEU A 298 13.70 -3.80 -9.54
C LEU A 298 13.46 -4.66 -8.30
N TYR A 299 12.98 -5.89 -8.48
CA TYR A 299 12.73 -6.79 -7.35
C TYR A 299 14.04 -7.24 -6.72
N ARG A 300 15.02 -7.66 -7.53
CA ARG A 300 16.36 -7.99 -7.02
C ARG A 300 17.03 -6.82 -6.31
N LEU A 301 16.80 -5.60 -6.80
CA LEU A 301 17.39 -4.41 -6.20
C LEU A 301 16.70 -4.05 -4.87
N ALA A 302 15.38 -4.23 -4.76
CA ALA A 302 14.66 -4.07 -3.50
C ALA A 302 15.11 -5.11 -2.45
N ASP A 303 15.24 -6.38 -2.85
CA ASP A 303 15.68 -7.48 -1.99
C ASP A 303 17.11 -7.27 -1.46
N ASN A 304 18.05 -6.88 -2.33
CA ASN A 304 19.42 -6.54 -1.94
C ASN A 304 19.51 -5.39 -0.93
N LEU A 305 18.52 -4.49 -0.93
CA LEU A 305 18.44 -3.36 0.00
C LEU A 305 17.66 -3.68 1.27
N ILE A 306 17.07 -4.87 1.38
CA ILE A 306 16.18 -5.26 2.49
C ILE A 306 15.09 -4.20 2.68
N LEU A 307 14.54 -3.70 1.57
CA LEU A 307 13.47 -2.72 1.56
C LEU A 307 12.17 -3.37 1.12
N ASP A 308 11.11 -3.13 1.88
CA ASP A 308 9.77 -3.49 1.46
C ASP A 308 9.34 -2.65 0.26
N VAL A 309 8.40 -3.19 -0.52
CA VAL A 309 7.87 -2.55 -1.74
C VAL A 309 7.31 -1.15 -1.46
N GLU A 310 6.74 -0.94 -0.27
CA GLU A 310 6.18 0.36 0.15
C GLU A 310 7.24 1.46 0.31
N ASP A 311 8.44 1.10 0.75
CA ASP A 311 9.55 2.05 0.95
C ASP A 311 10.39 2.22 -0.33
N PHE A 312 10.47 1.17 -1.14
CA PHE A 312 11.28 1.18 -2.35
C PHE A 312 10.60 1.88 -3.54
N LEU A 313 9.30 1.63 -3.78
CA LEU A 313 8.59 2.20 -4.93
C LEU A 313 8.58 3.73 -4.95
N PRO A 314 8.41 4.47 -3.83
CA PRO A 314 8.51 5.92 -3.83
C PRO A 314 9.87 6.43 -4.32
N ILE A 315 10.97 5.72 -4.04
CA ILE A 315 12.31 6.11 -4.48
C ILE A 315 12.41 5.94 -6.00
N VAL A 316 11.95 4.81 -6.52
CA VAL A 316 11.88 4.51 -7.95
C VAL A 316 11.04 5.55 -8.70
N GLN A 317 9.85 5.87 -8.18
CA GLN A 317 8.96 6.89 -8.74
C GLN A 317 9.61 8.27 -8.77
N ALA A 318 10.40 8.63 -7.76
CA ALA A 318 11.05 9.93 -7.70
C ALA A 318 12.23 10.04 -8.67
N VAL A 319 13.04 8.99 -8.78
CA VAL A 319 14.14 8.89 -9.77
C VAL A 319 13.57 8.94 -11.20
N GLU A 320 12.44 8.29 -11.46
CA GLU A 320 11.75 8.38 -12.75
C GLU A 320 11.10 9.75 -12.98
N LEU A 321 10.45 10.33 -11.96
CA LEU A 321 9.84 11.68 -12.02
C LEU A 321 10.88 12.75 -12.40
N LEU A 322 12.07 12.68 -11.82
CA LEU A 322 13.19 13.57 -12.13
C LEU A 322 13.94 13.18 -13.42
N GLY A 323 13.52 12.10 -14.09
CA GLY A 323 14.07 11.66 -15.37
C GLY A 323 15.50 11.15 -15.28
N PHE A 324 15.91 10.65 -14.12
CA PHE A 324 17.21 10.00 -13.94
C PHE A 324 17.19 8.55 -14.42
N ALA A 325 16.09 7.84 -14.23
CA ALA A 325 15.89 6.49 -14.74
C ALA A 325 14.55 6.35 -15.48
N HIS A 326 14.38 5.25 -16.20
CA HIS A 326 13.11 4.81 -16.74
C HIS A 326 12.81 3.40 -16.24
N VAL A 327 11.54 3.13 -15.95
CA VAL A 327 11.06 1.80 -15.57
C VAL A 327 10.30 1.19 -16.73
N ASP A 328 10.75 0.03 -17.19
CA ASP A 328 10.06 -0.76 -18.22
C ASP A 328 9.97 -2.22 -17.80
N ALA A 329 8.74 -2.76 -17.78
CA ALA A 329 8.45 -4.16 -17.52
C ALA A 329 9.22 -4.79 -16.33
N GLY A 330 9.29 -4.10 -15.19
CA GLY A 330 9.94 -4.57 -13.96
C GLY A 330 11.46 -4.31 -13.88
N ASP A 331 12.07 -3.80 -14.95
CA ASP A 331 13.45 -3.34 -14.95
C ASP A 331 13.50 -1.81 -14.77
N ILE A 332 14.57 -1.34 -14.15
CA ILE A 332 14.93 0.08 -14.07
C ILE A 332 16.25 0.31 -14.80
N GLU A 333 16.28 1.33 -15.65
CA GLU A 333 17.45 1.67 -16.48
C GLU A 333 17.78 3.16 -16.35
N LEU A 334 19.06 3.48 -16.14
CA LEU A 334 19.54 4.85 -16.07
C LEU A 334 19.41 5.53 -17.44
N THR A 335 18.84 6.72 -17.44
CA THR A 335 18.88 7.60 -18.61
C THR A 335 20.27 8.19 -18.80
N ALA A 336 20.50 8.88 -19.93
CA ALA A 336 21.73 9.67 -20.11
C ALA A 336 21.94 10.71 -18.98
N THR A 337 20.87 11.30 -18.46
CA THR A 337 20.95 12.22 -17.32
C THR A 337 21.28 11.48 -16.01
N GLY A 338 20.71 10.29 -15.80
CA GLY A 338 21.02 9.44 -14.65
C GLY A 338 22.49 9.03 -14.61
N ASN A 339 23.03 8.58 -15.75
CA ASN A 339 24.45 8.23 -15.88
C ASN A 339 25.36 9.45 -15.62
N ALA A 340 25.03 10.60 -16.22
CA ALA A 340 25.78 11.83 -15.96
C ALA A 340 25.72 12.27 -14.49
N PHE A 341 24.58 12.05 -13.80
CA PHE A 341 24.44 12.33 -12.38
C PHE A 341 25.26 11.36 -11.53
N ALA A 342 25.23 10.06 -11.81
CA ALA A 342 25.99 9.04 -11.07
C ALA A 342 27.49 9.32 -11.10
N GLN A 343 28.03 9.71 -12.27
CA GLN A 343 29.46 9.93 -12.49
C GLN A 343 29.94 11.34 -12.14
N ALA A 344 29.01 12.26 -11.86
CA ALA A 344 29.31 13.65 -11.56
C ALA A 344 29.92 13.85 -10.16
N SER A 345 30.74 14.88 -10.01
CA SER A 345 31.17 15.37 -8.70
C SER A 345 29.99 15.91 -7.89
N VAL A 346 30.17 16.09 -6.58
CA VAL A 346 29.10 16.59 -5.69
C VAL A 346 28.49 17.91 -6.16
N LEU A 347 29.32 18.84 -6.68
CA LEU A 347 28.84 20.14 -7.17
C LEU A 347 28.06 19.99 -8.48
N GLU A 348 28.53 19.14 -9.40
CA GLU A 348 27.86 18.87 -10.68
C GLU A 348 26.54 18.11 -10.47
N ARG A 349 26.47 17.19 -9.50
CA ARG A 349 25.22 16.50 -9.12
C ARG A 349 24.16 17.48 -8.68
N LYS A 350 24.51 18.47 -7.84
CA LYS A 350 23.58 19.52 -7.40
C LYS A 350 23.05 20.33 -8.58
N ASP A 351 23.90 20.68 -9.55
CA ASP A 351 23.48 21.40 -10.75
C ASP A 351 22.55 20.57 -11.66
N ILE A 352 22.86 19.28 -11.86
CA ILE A 352 22.00 18.37 -12.64
C ILE A 352 20.64 18.20 -11.93
N PHE A 353 20.66 17.99 -10.61
CA PHE A 353 19.44 17.83 -9.81
C PHE A 353 18.58 19.09 -9.85
N ARG A 354 19.18 20.27 -9.69
CA ARG A 354 18.52 21.56 -9.85
C ARG A 354 17.80 21.66 -11.18
N LYS A 355 18.50 21.38 -12.29
CA LYS A 355 17.91 21.42 -13.64
C LYS A 355 16.72 20.46 -13.78
N GLN A 356 16.81 19.24 -13.24
CA GLN A 356 15.69 18.30 -13.31
C GLN A 356 14.50 18.70 -12.45
N VAL A 357 14.74 19.14 -11.20
CA VAL A 357 13.69 19.61 -10.30
C VAL A 357 12.95 20.81 -10.90
N LEU A 358 13.70 21.82 -11.38
CA LEU A 358 13.11 23.00 -12.01
C LEU A 358 12.37 22.66 -13.30
N LYS A 359 12.79 21.64 -14.05
CA LYS A 359 12.15 21.25 -15.31
C LYS A 359 10.92 20.37 -15.10
N ARG A 360 10.93 19.49 -14.10
CA ARG A 360 9.98 18.36 -13.98
C ARG A 360 9.06 18.43 -12.77
N VAL A 361 9.28 19.36 -11.84
CA VAL A 361 8.47 19.51 -10.63
C VAL A 361 7.73 20.86 -10.65
N PRO A 362 6.51 20.95 -11.23
CA PRO A 362 5.75 22.21 -11.30
C PRO A 362 5.46 22.83 -9.94
N ALA A 363 5.30 22.00 -8.91
CA ALA A 363 5.15 22.46 -7.53
C ALA A 363 6.34 23.34 -7.08
N MET A 364 7.56 22.96 -7.44
CA MET A 364 8.77 23.72 -7.14
C MET A 364 8.79 25.05 -7.89
N GLN A 365 8.49 25.05 -9.19
CA GLN A 365 8.44 26.26 -10.00
C GLN A 365 7.47 27.30 -9.41
N ARG A 366 6.30 26.84 -8.95
CA ARG A 366 5.30 27.73 -8.32
C ARG A 366 5.78 28.30 -6.99
N ILE A 367 6.39 27.48 -6.12
CA ILE A 367 6.97 27.96 -4.85
C ILE A 367 8.00 29.06 -5.13
N ILE A 368 8.90 28.81 -6.08
CA ILE A 368 9.95 29.77 -6.47
C ILE A 368 9.31 31.06 -7.00
N HIS A 369 8.32 30.96 -7.89
CA HIS A 369 7.63 32.12 -8.45
C HIS A 369 6.93 32.96 -7.36
N VAL A 370 6.26 32.32 -6.39
CA VAL A 370 5.61 33.02 -5.28
C VAL A 370 6.62 33.74 -4.39
N ILE A 371 7.77 33.11 -4.08
CA ILE A 371 8.82 33.76 -3.31
C ILE A 371 9.44 34.93 -4.10
N ALA A 372 9.71 34.73 -5.39
CA ALA A 372 10.30 35.74 -6.26
C ALA A 372 9.42 36.99 -6.44
N THR A 373 8.09 36.84 -6.43
CA THR A 373 7.14 37.96 -6.58
C THR A 373 6.89 38.73 -5.28
N LYS A 374 7.26 38.18 -4.11
CA LYS A 374 7.15 38.87 -2.83
C LYS A 374 8.26 39.91 -2.64
N SER A 375 7.89 41.05 -2.04
CA SER A 375 8.83 42.14 -1.73
C SER A 375 9.92 41.74 -0.73
N ASN A 376 9.59 40.89 0.24
CA ASN A 376 10.53 40.39 1.25
C ASN A 376 11.25 39.11 0.83
N LYS A 377 10.99 38.57 -0.38
CA LYS A 377 11.58 37.31 -0.89
C LYS A 377 11.47 36.13 0.08
N GLN A 378 10.42 36.12 0.91
CA GLN A 378 10.21 35.09 1.93
C GLN A 378 8.76 34.60 1.91
N LEU A 379 8.58 33.31 2.16
CA LEU A 379 7.28 32.66 2.19
C LEU A 379 7.13 31.85 3.48
N PRO A 380 6.17 32.20 4.35
CA PRO A 380 5.92 31.42 5.56
C PRO A 380 5.55 29.98 5.22
N ARG A 381 6.14 29.02 5.94
CA ARG A 381 5.85 27.58 5.82
C ARG A 381 4.36 27.31 6.00
N GLU A 382 3.75 27.89 7.02
CA GLU A 382 2.33 27.72 7.34
C GLU A 382 1.42 28.14 6.19
N PHE A 383 1.79 29.18 5.43
CA PHE A 383 1.01 29.60 4.27
C PHE A 383 1.02 28.57 3.15
N LEU A 384 2.16 27.91 2.89
CA LEU A 384 2.23 26.81 1.92
C LEU A 384 1.49 25.58 2.46
N LEU A 385 1.65 25.28 3.74
CA LEU A 385 0.98 24.17 4.39
C LEU A 385 -0.53 24.31 4.25
N ASP A 386 -1.11 25.47 4.58
CA ASP A 386 -2.54 25.76 4.41
C ASP A 386 -3.04 25.52 2.98
N ILE A 387 -2.24 25.88 1.97
CA ILE A 387 -2.58 25.68 0.56
C ILE A 387 -2.58 24.18 0.22
N LEU A 388 -1.57 23.45 0.69
CA LEU A 388 -1.42 22.03 0.46
C LEU A 388 -2.48 21.23 1.24
N GLU A 389 -2.84 21.63 2.45
CA GLU A 389 -3.85 20.97 3.29
C GLU A 389 -5.22 20.99 2.63
N ARG A 390 -5.60 22.12 2.02
CA ARG A 390 -6.85 22.23 1.23
C ARG A 390 -6.88 21.27 0.05
N GLN A 391 -5.72 20.80 -0.41
CA GLN A 391 -5.60 19.92 -1.55
C GLN A 391 -5.42 18.44 -1.18
N PHE A 392 -4.65 18.14 -0.14
CA PHE A 392 -4.18 16.78 0.18
C PHE A 392 -4.56 16.32 1.60
N GLY A 393 -5.10 17.19 2.44
CA GLY A 393 -5.32 16.93 3.87
C GLY A 393 -4.04 17.09 4.70
N PRO A 394 -4.15 17.14 6.05
CA PRO A 394 -3.07 17.60 6.94
C PRO A 394 -1.82 16.72 6.92
N LYS A 395 -2.01 15.39 6.95
CA LYS A 395 -0.89 14.44 6.96
C LYS A 395 -0.10 14.48 5.65
N GLU A 396 -0.80 14.47 4.53
CA GLU A 396 -0.15 14.43 3.21
C GLU A 396 0.45 15.79 2.86
N ALA A 397 -0.20 16.90 3.19
CA ALA A 397 0.34 18.24 3.00
C ALA A 397 1.68 18.44 3.71
N THR A 398 1.81 17.94 4.93
CA THR A 398 3.08 17.96 5.68
C THR A 398 4.18 17.21 4.94
N ARG A 399 3.89 15.98 4.48
CA ARG A 399 4.84 15.15 3.71
C ARG A 399 5.26 15.81 2.41
N GLN A 400 4.31 16.36 1.65
CA GLN A 400 4.57 17.06 0.40
C GLN A 400 5.47 18.29 0.62
N LEU A 401 5.18 19.08 1.65
CA LEU A 401 5.95 20.28 1.98
C LEU A 401 7.38 19.95 2.41
N GLU A 402 7.55 18.95 3.29
CA GLU A 402 8.87 18.49 3.73
C GLU A 402 9.71 17.97 2.56
N THR A 403 9.11 17.20 1.66
CA THR A 403 9.77 16.68 0.46
C THR A 403 10.23 17.81 -0.46
N LEU A 404 9.36 18.81 -0.72
CA LEU A 404 9.69 19.96 -1.55
C LEU A 404 10.79 20.82 -0.92
N ILE A 405 10.79 21.00 0.40
CA ILE A 405 11.88 21.71 1.10
C ILE A 405 13.19 20.93 0.98
N ASP A 406 13.18 19.62 1.21
CA ASP A 406 14.37 18.77 1.09
C ASP A 406 14.98 18.83 -0.32
N TRP A 407 14.15 18.65 -1.36
CA TRP A 407 14.60 18.70 -2.75
C TRP A 407 15.09 20.10 -3.14
N GLY A 408 14.40 21.14 -2.65
CA GLY A 408 14.78 22.53 -2.90
C GLY A 408 16.11 22.91 -2.25
N ARG A 409 16.38 22.41 -1.04
CA ARG A 409 17.67 22.60 -0.34
C ARG A 409 18.78 21.82 -1.00
N TYR A 410 18.53 20.56 -1.40
CA TYR A 410 19.51 19.75 -2.11
C TYR A 410 19.89 20.38 -3.46
N ALA A 411 18.91 20.94 -4.18
CA ALA A 411 19.11 21.68 -5.42
C ALA A 411 19.72 23.09 -5.23
N GLU A 412 19.87 23.57 -4.00
CA GLU A 412 20.27 24.94 -3.67
C GLU A 412 19.40 26.00 -4.38
N VAL A 413 18.09 25.75 -4.46
CA VAL A 413 17.10 26.71 -5.00
C VAL A 413 16.22 27.30 -3.90
N LEU A 414 16.05 26.58 -2.80
CA LEU A 414 15.28 26.99 -1.64
C LEU A 414 16.10 26.82 -0.37
N GLY A 415 16.14 27.87 0.44
CA GLY A 415 16.52 27.83 1.84
C GLY A 415 15.28 27.75 2.74
N TYR A 416 15.48 27.25 3.95
CA TYR A 416 14.45 27.20 4.99
C TYR A 416 15.08 27.58 6.34
N ASP A 417 14.49 28.57 7.01
CA ASP A 417 14.91 29.05 8.32
C ASP A 417 14.09 28.36 9.42
N GLU A 418 14.75 27.54 10.25
CA GLU A 418 14.13 26.80 11.36
C GLU A 418 13.59 27.70 12.48
N TYR A 419 14.10 28.93 12.63
CA TYR A 419 13.68 29.85 13.68
C TYR A 419 12.49 30.71 13.24
N THR A 420 12.49 31.16 12.00
CA THR A 420 11.43 32.02 11.47
C THR A 420 10.36 31.25 10.69
N HIS A 421 10.58 29.97 10.43
CA HIS A 421 9.72 29.09 9.63
C HIS A 421 9.41 29.65 8.23
N ASN A 422 10.37 30.36 7.62
CA ASN A 422 10.24 30.95 6.29
C ASN A 422 11.09 30.22 5.27
N LEU A 423 10.52 30.02 4.08
CA LEU A 423 11.25 29.63 2.88
C LEU A 423 11.76 30.89 2.16
N PHE A 424 12.95 30.81 1.58
CA PHE A 424 13.57 31.87 0.78
C PHE A 424 14.32 31.28 -0.42
N LEU A 425 14.64 32.10 -1.42
CA LEU A 425 15.48 31.67 -2.55
C LEU A 425 16.95 31.81 -2.17
N GLU A 426 17.76 30.81 -2.49
CA GLU A 426 19.22 30.91 -2.41
C GLU A 426 19.75 31.85 -3.51
N GLU A 427 20.85 32.59 -3.26
CA GLU A 427 21.32 33.69 -4.12
C GLU A 427 21.57 33.30 -5.59
N PHE A 428 21.89 32.03 -5.86
CA PHE A 428 22.08 31.50 -7.22
C PHE A 428 20.79 31.43 -8.07
N SER A 429 19.61 31.53 -7.45
CA SER A 429 18.29 31.33 -8.08
C SER A 429 17.78 32.55 -8.87
N LEU A 430 18.28 33.76 -8.56
CA LEU A 430 17.69 35.00 -9.08
C LEU A 430 17.99 35.27 -10.57
N ASP A 431 19.09 34.76 -11.12
CA ASP A 431 19.49 35.01 -12.51
C ASP A 431 18.78 34.09 -13.54
N GLU A 432 18.25 32.93 -13.12
CA GLU A 432 17.49 32.02 -14.00
C GLU A 432 15.97 32.29 -13.99
N ALA A 433 15.41 32.88 -12.93
CA ALA A 433 13.98 33.20 -12.85
C ALA A 433 13.54 34.43 -13.68
N ALA A 434 14.50 35.15 -14.27
CA ALA A 434 14.28 36.34 -15.10
C ALA A 434 14.36 36.05 -16.62
N ARG A 435 14.52 34.78 -17.03
CA ARG A 435 14.45 34.30 -18.41
C ARG A 435 13.32 33.30 -18.56
#